data_AF-A0A2V8RLY3-F1
#
_entry.id   AF-A0A2V8RLY3-F1
#
_cell.length_a   1.000
_cell.length_b   1.000
_cell.length_c   1.000
_cell.angle_alpha   90.00
_cell.angle_beta   90.00
_cell.angle_gamma   90.00
#
_symmetry.space_group_name_H-M   'P 1'
#
loop_
_entity.id
_entity.type
_entity.pdbx_description
1 polymer ?
#
loop_
_entity_poly.entity_id
_entity_poly.type
_entity_poly.pdbx_seq_one_letter_code
_entity_poly.pdbx_strand_id
1 'polypeptide(L)'
;MNADKADPADLHGSENQFLLNTAFSARSVRSALKGFSKNMTALDKLKLITAWEDDPALTEDELEDMLASAALPDDDGKTPESEGWSPTYDINAAARDAWLIKAARTAALVEIDPPESSIVTSKIFDNCRRMARLCADRRSATVTISN
;
A
#
# COMPACT_ATOMS: atom_id res chain seq x y z
N MET A 1 51.58 -37.26 -14.38
CA MET A 1 51.50 -36.06 -13.51
C MET A 1 50.38 -35.21 -14.08
N ASN A 2 49.26 -35.16 -13.35
CA ASN A 2 47.96 -34.74 -13.87
C ASN A 2 47.86 -33.22 -13.97
N ALA A 3 47.25 -32.79 -15.09
CA ALA A 3 46.80 -31.45 -15.35
C ALA A 3 45.74 -31.03 -14.31
N ASP A 4 45.91 -29.82 -13.80
CA ASP A 4 44.97 -29.17 -12.88
C ASP A 4 43.66 -28.88 -13.61
N LYS A 5 42.58 -29.50 -13.14
CA LYS A 5 41.25 -29.39 -13.74
C LYS A 5 40.60 -28.10 -13.26
N ALA A 6 40.26 -27.21 -14.19
CA ALA A 6 39.26 -26.19 -13.96
C ALA A 6 37.92 -26.87 -13.66
N ASP A 7 37.30 -26.48 -12.55
CA ASP A 7 36.03 -27.00 -12.07
C ASP A 7 34.87 -26.15 -12.64
N PRO A 8 33.97 -26.71 -13.48
CA PRO A 8 32.78 -26.02 -13.96
C PRO A 8 31.56 -26.49 -13.15
N ALA A 9 31.23 -25.76 -12.10
CA ALA A 9 29.96 -25.92 -11.39
C ALA A 9 29.18 -24.60 -11.43
N ASP A 10 28.38 -24.54 -12.48
CA ASP A 10 27.35 -23.56 -12.78
C ASP A 10 26.25 -23.49 -11.70
N LEU A 11 25.81 -22.24 -11.46
CA LEU A 11 24.42 -21.79 -11.52
C LEU A 11 23.35 -22.72 -10.92
N HIS A 12 23.12 -22.64 -9.61
CA HIS A 12 21.76 -22.87 -9.06
C HIS A 12 21.62 -22.11 -7.74
N GLY A 13 21.02 -20.92 -7.78
CA GLY A 13 20.75 -20.15 -6.56
C GLY A 13 19.76 -19.00 -6.68
N SER A 14 19.32 -18.62 -7.89
CA SER A 14 18.42 -17.47 -8.08
C SER A 14 16.93 -17.80 -8.17
N GLU A 15 16.54 -19.07 -8.28
CA GLU A 15 15.13 -19.43 -8.48
C GLU A 15 14.31 -19.59 -7.18
N ASN A 16 14.95 -19.76 -6.03
CA ASN A 16 14.24 -19.93 -4.75
C ASN A 16 13.88 -18.62 -4.03
N GLN A 17 14.35 -17.46 -4.50
CA GLN A 17 13.95 -16.16 -3.95
C GLN A 17 12.64 -15.63 -4.56
N PHE A 18 12.17 -16.21 -5.68
CA PHE A 18 10.90 -15.81 -6.28
C PHE A 18 9.68 -16.38 -5.53
N LEU A 19 9.84 -17.51 -4.83
CA LEU A 19 8.74 -18.14 -4.07
C LEU A 19 8.57 -17.58 -2.65
N LEU A 20 9.57 -16.90 -2.09
CA LEU A 20 9.44 -16.22 -0.80
C LEU A 20 8.69 -14.88 -0.90
N ASN A 21 8.73 -14.21 -2.04
CA ASN A 21 8.02 -12.94 -2.25
C ASN A 21 6.51 -13.10 -2.51
N THR A 22 6.06 -14.30 -2.90
CA THR A 22 4.62 -14.58 -3.05
C THR A 22 3.98 -15.08 -1.74
N ALA A 23 4.80 -15.46 -0.75
CA ALA A 23 4.32 -16.01 0.53
C ALA A 23 4.13 -14.94 1.64
N PHE A 24 4.60 -13.71 1.46
CA PHE A 24 4.45 -12.65 2.48
C PHE A 24 3.05 -12.04 2.52
N SER A 25 2.24 -12.24 1.47
CA SER A 25 0.86 -11.75 1.38
C SER A 25 -0.16 -12.61 2.18
N ALA A 26 0.16 -13.87 2.52
CA ALA A 26 -0.81 -14.78 3.13
C ALA A 26 -0.76 -14.85 4.67
N ARG A 27 0.30 -14.32 5.31
CA ARG A 27 0.48 -14.44 6.77
C ARG A 27 -0.22 -13.32 7.56
N SER A 28 -0.41 -12.14 6.96
CA SER A 28 -1.15 -11.02 7.54
C SER A 28 -2.68 -11.29 7.60
N VAL A 29 -3.20 -12.09 6.67
CA VAL A 29 -4.66 -12.33 6.53
C VAL A 29 -5.25 -13.14 7.70
N ARG A 30 -4.47 -13.98 8.40
CA ARG A 30 -5.03 -14.87 9.45
C ARG A 30 -5.17 -14.24 10.83
N SER A 31 -4.41 -13.19 11.15
CA SER A 31 -4.50 -12.54 12.48
C SER A 31 -5.67 -11.56 12.56
N ALA A 32 -6.05 -10.96 11.43
CA ALA A 32 -7.11 -9.94 11.35
C ALA A 32 -8.56 -10.48 11.42
N LEU A 33 -8.77 -11.80 11.42
CA LEU A 33 -10.11 -12.39 11.30
C LEU A 33 -10.78 -12.79 12.63
N LYS A 34 -10.17 -12.53 13.78
CA LYS A 34 -10.66 -13.02 15.09
C LYS A 34 -11.73 -12.17 15.78
N GLY A 35 -12.28 -11.14 15.13
CA GLY A 35 -13.27 -10.22 15.74
C GLY A 35 -14.28 -9.58 14.79
N PHE A 36 -14.49 -10.14 13.59
CA PHE A 36 -15.28 -9.54 12.52
C PHE A 36 -16.81 -9.72 12.72
N SER A 37 -17.34 -9.09 13.76
CA SER A 37 -18.76 -8.72 13.84
C SER A 37 -18.89 -7.20 13.89
N LYS A 38 -18.23 -6.50 12.96
CA LYS A 38 -18.19 -5.04 12.90
C LYS A 38 -18.56 -4.61 11.49
N ASN A 39 -19.58 -3.76 11.37
CA ASN A 39 -19.84 -3.02 10.14
C ASN A 39 -18.54 -2.31 9.75
N MET A 40 -17.92 -2.72 8.64
CA MET A 40 -16.59 -2.26 8.26
C MET A 40 -16.61 -0.75 8.00
N THR A 41 -15.93 0.02 8.85
CA THR A 41 -15.92 1.48 8.78
C THR A 41 -15.07 1.98 7.61
N ALA A 42 -15.19 3.26 7.27
CA ALA A 42 -14.35 3.90 6.26
C ALA A 42 -12.84 3.81 6.62
N LEU A 43 -12.52 4.00 7.91
CA LEU A 43 -11.17 3.86 8.43
C LEU A 43 -10.65 2.42 8.35
N ASP A 44 -11.48 1.42 8.69
CA ASP A 44 -11.11 0.01 8.55
C ASP A 44 -10.81 -0.36 7.08
N LYS A 45 -11.61 0.15 6.14
CA LYS A 45 -11.35 -0.04 4.70
C LYS A 45 -10.02 0.60 4.28
N LEU A 46 -9.77 1.82 4.76
CA LEU A 46 -8.53 2.54 4.44
C LEU A 46 -7.30 1.78 4.96
N LYS A 47 -7.33 1.34 6.22
CA LYS A 47 -6.29 0.49 6.85
C LYS A 47 -5.99 -0.77 6.04
N LEU A 48 -7.03 -1.45 5.54
CA LEU A 48 -6.88 -2.65 4.71
C LEU A 48 -6.23 -2.36 3.35
N ILE A 49 -6.59 -1.24 2.70
CA ILE A 49 -6.11 -0.90 1.34
C ILE A 49 -4.66 -0.40 1.37
N THR A 50 -4.24 0.27 2.43
CA THR A 50 -2.92 0.94 2.53
C THR A 50 -1.84 0.08 3.17
N ALA A 51 -2.18 -1.15 3.59
CA ALA A 51 -1.30 -2.03 4.33
C ALA A 51 -0.60 -1.24 5.46
N TRP A 52 -1.40 -0.55 6.28
CA TRP A 52 -0.93 0.54 7.14
C TRP A 52 0.13 0.13 8.17
N GLU A 53 0.13 -1.14 8.62
CA GLU A 53 1.13 -1.67 9.55
C GLU A 53 2.44 -2.07 8.87
N ASP A 54 2.43 -2.32 7.55
CA ASP A 54 3.61 -2.78 6.82
C ASP A 54 4.55 -1.60 6.52
N ASP A 55 5.85 -1.82 6.67
CA ASP A 55 6.84 -0.77 6.42
C ASP A 55 6.79 -0.23 4.99
N PRO A 56 6.72 1.11 4.80
CA PRO A 56 6.66 2.14 5.85
C PRO A 56 5.29 2.20 6.56
N ALA A 57 5.28 2.02 7.88
CA ALA A 57 4.04 2.06 8.66
C ALA A 57 3.44 3.47 8.67
N LEU A 58 2.11 3.54 8.76
CA LEU A 58 1.33 4.78 8.98
C LEU A 58 0.68 4.71 10.35
N THR A 59 0.48 5.86 11.00
CA THR A 59 -0.29 5.90 12.25
C THR A 59 -1.79 5.97 11.96
N GLU A 60 -2.62 5.67 12.97
CA GLU A 60 -4.07 5.80 12.84
C GLU A 60 -4.47 7.26 12.63
N ASP A 61 -3.89 8.19 13.40
CA ASP A 61 -4.10 9.64 13.26
C ASP A 61 -3.84 10.13 11.83
N GLU A 62 -2.77 9.66 11.19
CA GLU A 62 -2.46 10.02 9.81
C GLU A 62 -3.54 9.55 8.82
N LEU A 63 -4.08 8.35 9.05
CA LEU A 63 -5.17 7.81 8.24
C LEU A 63 -6.47 8.57 8.47
N GLU A 64 -6.74 9.00 9.70
CA GLU A 64 -7.89 9.83 10.04
C GLU A 64 -7.79 11.21 9.38
N ASP A 65 -6.62 11.85 9.39
CA ASP A 65 -6.37 13.13 8.71
C ASP A 65 -6.57 13.02 7.19
N MET A 66 -6.07 11.94 6.58
CA MET A 66 -6.27 11.67 5.15
C MET A 66 -7.72 11.39 4.81
N LEU A 67 -8.42 10.67 5.68
CA LEU A 67 -9.83 10.38 5.51
C LEU A 67 -10.68 11.66 5.64
N ALA A 68 -10.38 12.51 6.62
CA ALA A 68 -11.02 13.81 6.79
C ALA A 68 -10.80 14.71 5.57
N SER A 69 -9.58 14.72 5.01
CA SER A 69 -9.23 15.46 3.79
C SER A 69 -9.96 14.94 2.54
N ALA A 70 -10.36 13.67 2.55
CA ALA A 70 -11.09 13.02 1.47
C ALA A 70 -12.61 13.00 1.69
N ALA A 71 -13.13 13.80 2.62
CA ALA A 71 -14.55 13.89 2.88
C ALA A 71 -15.28 14.56 1.70
N LEU A 72 -16.41 13.97 1.31
CA LEU A 72 -17.26 14.41 0.20
C LEU A 72 -18.62 14.87 0.74
N PRO A 73 -19.34 15.71 -0.03
CA PRO A 73 -20.74 15.93 0.24
C PRO A 73 -21.52 14.62 0.27
N ASP A 74 -22.48 14.50 1.18
CA ASP A 74 -23.39 13.35 1.20
C ASP A 74 -24.44 13.43 0.08
N ASP A 75 -25.33 12.43 0.02
CA ASP A 75 -26.40 12.36 -0.98
C ASP A 75 -27.38 13.55 -0.91
N ASP A 76 -27.47 14.22 0.26
CA ASP A 76 -28.26 15.44 0.48
C ASP A 76 -27.48 16.72 0.11
N GLY A 77 -26.23 16.58 -0.37
CA GLY A 77 -25.33 17.68 -0.73
C GLY A 77 -24.75 18.42 0.48
N LYS A 78 -24.85 17.86 1.70
CA LYS A 78 -24.28 18.45 2.91
C LYS A 78 -22.79 18.21 2.95
N THR A 79 -22.05 19.24 3.32
CA THR A 79 -20.60 19.15 3.53
C THR A 79 -20.27 18.67 4.95
N PRO A 80 -19.03 18.22 5.22
CA PRO A 80 -18.63 17.74 6.55
C PRO A 80 -18.83 18.73 7.70
N GLU A 81 -18.87 20.04 7.40
CA GLU A 81 -19.12 21.10 8.39
C GLU A 81 -20.61 21.32 8.68
N SER A 82 -21.50 20.70 7.89
CA SER A 82 -22.96 20.88 7.99
C SER A 82 -23.56 19.92 9.01
N GLU A 83 -24.48 20.43 9.83
CA GLU A 83 -25.21 19.60 10.80
C GLU A 83 -26.04 18.53 10.08
N GLY A 84 -25.89 17.28 10.53
CA GLY A 84 -26.56 16.13 9.93
C GLY A 84 -25.95 15.65 8.61
N TRP A 85 -24.68 15.96 8.34
CA TRP A 85 -23.90 15.31 7.30
C TRP A 85 -23.72 13.81 7.60
N SER A 86 -23.96 12.99 6.57
CA SER A 86 -23.67 11.56 6.64
C SER A 86 -22.22 11.29 6.21
N PRO A 87 -21.39 10.62 7.03
CA PRO A 87 -19.97 10.40 6.74
C PRO A 87 -19.74 9.72 5.38
N THR A 88 -19.34 10.53 4.40
CA THR A 88 -19.15 10.13 3.00
C THR A 88 -17.74 10.50 2.59
N TYR A 89 -16.94 9.50 2.19
CA TYR A 89 -15.51 9.67 1.95
C TYR A 89 -15.08 9.06 0.63
N ASP A 90 -14.14 9.72 -0.05
CA ASP A 90 -13.40 9.14 -1.17
C ASP A 90 -12.24 8.29 -0.64
N ILE A 91 -12.52 7.02 -0.36
CA ILE A 91 -11.53 6.07 0.16
C ILE A 91 -10.34 5.90 -0.79
N ASN A 92 -10.57 6.02 -2.11
CA ASN A 92 -9.49 5.89 -3.09
C ASN A 92 -8.57 7.11 -3.08
N ALA A 93 -9.12 8.32 -2.89
CA ALA A 93 -8.32 9.52 -2.72
C ALA A 93 -7.47 9.46 -1.43
N ALA A 94 -8.07 9.10 -0.30
CA ALA A 94 -7.33 8.93 0.96
C ALA A 94 -6.24 7.84 0.84
N ALA A 95 -6.56 6.71 0.21
CA ALA A 95 -5.59 5.63 0.00
C ALA A 95 -4.44 6.05 -0.91
N ARG A 96 -4.70 6.83 -1.97
CA ARG A 96 -3.66 7.39 -2.83
C ARG A 96 -2.67 8.22 -2.00
N ASP A 97 -3.18 9.10 -1.16
CA ASP A 97 -2.35 10.02 -0.38
C ASP A 97 -1.54 9.26 0.68
N ALA A 98 -2.13 8.23 1.31
CA ALA A 98 -1.43 7.32 2.21
C ALA A 98 -0.25 6.62 1.51
N TRP A 99 -0.47 6.07 0.32
CA TRP A 99 0.59 5.42 -0.46
C TRP A 99 1.69 6.42 -0.90
N LEU A 100 1.34 7.67 -1.14
CA LEU A 100 2.33 8.72 -1.45
C LEU A 100 3.17 9.10 -0.23
N ILE A 101 2.58 9.16 0.97
CA ILE A 101 3.35 9.39 2.21
C ILE A 101 4.33 8.24 2.46
N LYS A 102 3.91 6.99 2.26
CA LYS A 102 4.81 5.83 2.33
C LYS A 102 5.94 5.94 1.31
N ALA A 103 5.65 6.36 0.08
CA ALA A 103 6.69 6.61 -0.93
C ALA A 103 7.66 7.73 -0.48
N ALA A 104 7.16 8.83 0.08
CA ALA A 104 7.99 9.93 0.57
C ALA A 104 8.91 9.50 1.72
N ARG A 105 8.40 8.72 2.68
CA ARG A 105 9.21 8.11 3.75
C ARG A 105 10.32 7.23 3.21
N THR A 106 9.99 6.39 2.23
CA THR A 106 10.96 5.50 1.58
C THR A 106 12.04 6.28 0.84
N ALA A 107 11.66 7.35 0.13
CA ALA A 107 12.61 8.21 -0.58
C ALA A 107 13.60 8.90 0.38
N ALA A 108 13.16 9.30 1.56
CA ALA A 108 14.01 9.92 2.58
C ALA A 108 15.08 8.96 3.15
N LEU A 109 14.88 7.64 3.05
CA LEU A 109 15.84 6.63 3.54
C LEU A 109 17.03 6.42 2.58
N VAL A 110 16.95 6.90 1.33
CA VAL A 110 17.97 6.64 0.29
C VAL A 110 19.28 7.41 0.54
N GLU A 111 19.27 8.51 1.31
CA GLU A 111 20.46 9.35 1.51
C GLU A 111 21.35 8.95 2.70
N ILE A 112 20.97 7.98 3.52
CA ILE A 112 21.64 7.72 4.82
C ILE A 112 22.46 6.41 4.87
N ASP A 113 22.28 5.46 3.93
CA ASP A 113 22.81 4.09 4.09
C ASP A 113 23.89 3.68 3.04
N PRO A 114 24.95 2.93 3.42
CA PRO A 114 25.99 2.43 2.50
C PRO A 114 25.41 1.52 1.39
N PRO A 115 26.18 1.24 0.31
CA PRO A 115 25.65 0.79 -0.99
C PRO A 115 24.85 -0.53 -1.01
N GLU A 116 24.81 -1.31 0.08
CA GLU A 116 24.14 -2.61 0.13
C GLU A 116 22.61 -2.53 0.37
N SER A 117 22.08 -1.43 0.93
CA SER A 117 20.64 -1.30 1.23
C SER A 117 19.81 -0.66 0.10
N SER A 118 20.45 -0.04 -0.89
CA SER A 118 19.79 0.77 -1.93
C SER A 118 18.81 -0.01 -2.84
N ILE A 119 19.03 -1.32 -3.02
CA ILE A 119 18.22 -2.18 -3.89
C ILE A 119 16.85 -2.50 -3.25
N VAL A 120 16.73 -2.46 -1.93
CA VAL A 120 15.47 -2.76 -1.22
C VAL A 120 14.57 -1.52 -1.17
N THR A 121 15.14 -0.36 -0.86
CA THR A 121 14.41 0.92 -0.75
C THR A 121 13.78 1.34 -2.07
N SER A 122 14.48 1.16 -3.20
CA SER A 122 13.94 1.46 -4.54
C SER A 122 12.70 0.64 -4.90
N LYS A 123 12.69 -0.66 -4.58
CA LYS A 123 11.54 -1.54 -4.84
C LYS A 123 10.31 -1.17 -3.99
N ILE A 124 10.52 -0.81 -2.73
CA ILE A 124 9.44 -0.36 -1.83
C ILE A 124 8.87 0.96 -2.34
N PHE A 125 9.73 1.90 -2.75
CA PHE A 125 9.32 3.17 -3.33
C PHE A 125 8.47 2.98 -4.59
N ASP A 126 8.94 2.14 -5.53
CA ASP A 126 8.22 1.83 -6.76
C ASP A 126 6.88 1.14 -6.50
N ASN A 127 6.84 0.24 -5.51
CA ASN A 127 5.59 -0.38 -5.07
C ASN A 127 4.60 0.66 -4.55
N CYS A 128 5.02 1.52 -3.62
CA CYS A 128 4.17 2.57 -3.05
C CYS A 128 3.63 3.51 -4.15
N ARG A 129 4.48 3.93 -5.08
CA ARG A 129 4.05 4.75 -6.23
C ARG A 129 3.06 4.04 -7.14
N ARG A 130 3.25 2.73 -7.37
CA ARG A 130 2.32 1.93 -8.18
C ARG A 130 0.96 1.82 -7.48
N MET A 131 0.94 1.57 -6.17
CA MET A 131 -0.30 1.49 -5.40
C MET A 131 -1.06 2.82 -5.36
N ALA A 132 -0.34 3.94 -5.22
CA ALA A 132 -0.93 5.28 -5.31
C ALA A 132 -1.63 5.51 -6.66
N ARG A 133 -0.97 5.12 -7.78
CA ARG A 133 -1.57 5.20 -9.12
C ARG A 133 -2.83 4.35 -9.26
N LEU A 134 -2.79 3.10 -8.78
CA LEU A 134 -3.95 2.21 -8.83
C LEU A 134 -5.16 2.79 -8.07
N CYS A 135 -4.92 3.43 -6.93
CA CYS A 135 -5.99 4.10 -6.18
C CYS A 135 -6.52 5.32 -6.95
N ALA A 136 -5.65 6.12 -7.56
CA ALA A 136 -6.06 7.25 -8.40
C ALA A 136 -6.89 6.81 -9.63
N ASP A 137 -6.49 5.73 -10.30
CA ASP A 137 -7.18 5.21 -11.49
C ASP A 137 -8.59 4.72 -11.15
N ARG A 138 -8.77 4.09 -9.98
CA ARG A 138 -10.09 3.62 -9.50
C ARG A 138 -11.09 4.73 -9.27
N ARG A 139 -10.63 5.97 -9.05
CA ARG A 139 -11.49 7.16 -8.94
C ARG A 139 -12.09 7.58 -10.29
N SER A 140 -11.41 7.27 -11.40
CA SER A 140 -11.75 7.77 -12.74
C SER A 140 -12.52 6.75 -13.59
N ALA A 141 -12.82 5.57 -13.07
CA ALA A 141 -13.56 4.54 -13.78
C ALA A 141 -15.05 4.89 -13.88
N THR A 142 -15.40 5.83 -14.74
CA THR A 142 -16.78 6.11 -15.13
C THR A 142 -17.23 5.10 -16.18
N VAL A 143 -18.15 4.20 -15.83
CA VAL A 143 -18.78 3.27 -16.78
C VAL A 143 -19.94 4.01 -17.46
N THR A 144 -19.76 4.39 -18.72
CA THR A 144 -20.86 4.92 -19.54
C THR A 144 -21.64 3.73 -20.12
N ILE A 145 -22.78 3.39 -19.53
CA ILE A 145 -23.73 2.44 -20.12
C ILE A 145 -24.58 3.22 -21.12
N SER A 146 -24.26 3.09 -22.41
CA SER A 146 -25.13 3.60 -23.47
C SER A 146 -26.28 2.62 -23.66
N ASN A 147 -27.51 3.13 -23.61
CA ASN A 147 -28.75 2.36 -23.76
C ASN A 147 -29.20 2.31 -25.23
#